data_AF-A0A7S3PP54-F1
#
_entry.id   AF-A0A7S3PP54-F1
#
_cell.length_a   1.000
_cell.length_b   1.000
_cell.length_c   1.000
_cell.angle_alpha   90.00
_cell.angle_beta   90.00
_cell.angle_gamma   90.00
#
_symmetry.space_group_name_H-M   'P 1'
#
loop_
_entity.id
_entity.type
_entity.pdbx_description
1 polymer ?
#
loop_
_entity_poly.entity_id
_entity_poly.type
_entity_poly.pdbx_seq_one_letter_code
_entity_poly.pdbx_strand_id
1 'polypeptide(L)'
;MKSTAQNLPLNKENMEMLKYVRNYTPHMIAIYGWKLLIYMDTIEFRPFRSIPKLARLPRRSNDKRFASENDNTCHCAGSALLRQSVLTEDDIVYASFAAIEGQEVPYAVMVDHKLRSVVFTCRGTLSLPDLLTDMIIDPVPLNKAGKEWGFDGEGHYAHKGFFMVAQEIRRRLQKNRILHTLLGKEAKHKIDEAWVETQDPGHKSKNLPNCAGYDLVLSAHSLGGAIAAIVGLMLRSEFPNVKCIAYSAPGCVFDRKLAGKCKDWVISPFVGKDMVAHLSWGSLQRVRGRSLDMLRRSKTNKAKIFQTMYKKGDPSKLLYDHHEVPDTPERNAIAQQISELAESAHSKFERIEMHNPGRVLHFAKVSTSRKGCLKRQRKYEATWVENDDMQDLEISTRMLLDHFPNYVAYIINEVTREYVPEERNISQVSVQNFHS
;
A
#
# COMPACT_ATOMS: atom_id res chain seq x y z
N MET A 1 3.09 24.53 -10.73
CA MET A 1 1.87 25.35 -10.56
C MET A 1 1.28 25.05 -9.20
N LYS A 2 0.82 26.05 -8.44
CA LYS A 2 0.08 25.80 -7.20
C LYS A 2 -1.30 25.27 -7.61
N SER A 3 -1.56 23.97 -7.44
CA SER A 3 -2.91 23.46 -7.63
C SER A 3 -3.80 24.16 -6.60
N THR A 4 -4.86 24.79 -7.07
CA THR A 4 -5.96 25.30 -6.26
C THR A 4 -6.77 24.10 -5.76
N ALA A 5 -6.17 23.27 -4.91
CA ALA A 5 -6.88 22.24 -4.18
C ALA A 5 -7.81 22.95 -3.20
N GLN A 6 -9.08 23.11 -3.60
CA GLN A 6 -10.12 23.56 -2.68
C GLN A 6 -10.40 22.42 -1.71
N ASN A 7 -10.45 22.76 -0.42
CA ASN A 7 -10.77 21.81 0.65
C ASN A 7 -12.07 21.07 0.34
N LEU A 8 -12.16 19.80 0.74
CA LEU A 8 -13.42 19.07 0.63
C LEU A 8 -14.54 19.84 1.33
N PRO A 9 -15.64 20.16 0.63
CA PRO A 9 -16.75 20.84 1.26
C PRO A 9 -17.36 19.94 2.34
N LEU A 10 -17.76 20.56 3.45
CA LEU A 10 -18.42 19.87 4.55
C LEU A 10 -19.86 19.51 4.14
N ASN A 11 -20.02 18.40 3.44
CA ASN A 11 -21.30 17.86 3.02
C ASN A 11 -21.45 16.39 3.47
N LYS A 12 -22.68 15.87 3.43
CA LYS A 12 -22.99 14.52 3.91
C LYS A 12 -22.19 13.43 3.19
N GLU A 13 -22.08 13.54 1.88
CA GLU A 13 -21.36 12.59 1.03
C GLU A 13 -19.87 12.49 1.41
N ASN A 14 -19.18 13.63 1.57
CA ASN A 14 -17.78 13.66 1.96
C ASN A 14 -17.57 13.16 3.40
N MET A 15 -18.49 13.45 4.32
CA MET A 15 -18.44 12.91 5.67
C MET A 15 -18.58 11.38 5.68
N GLU A 16 -19.53 10.83 4.92
CA GLU A 16 -19.73 9.39 4.78
C GLU A 16 -18.53 8.71 4.11
N MET A 17 -17.95 9.34 3.09
CA MET A 17 -16.73 8.88 2.43
C MET A 17 -15.52 8.86 3.38
N LEU A 18 -15.30 9.91 4.17
CA LEU A 18 -14.21 9.95 5.14
C LEU A 18 -14.39 8.88 6.24
N LYS A 19 -15.63 8.69 6.73
CA LYS A 19 -15.97 7.59 7.64
C LYS A 19 -15.68 6.24 7.00
N TYR A 20 -16.07 6.04 5.74
CA TYR A 20 -15.83 4.81 4.99
C TYR A 20 -14.33 4.52 4.90
N VAL A 21 -13.52 5.48 4.42
CA VAL A 21 -12.06 5.34 4.33
C VAL A 21 -11.43 5.08 5.71
N ARG A 22 -11.85 5.77 6.77
CA ARG A 22 -11.32 5.52 8.12
C ARG A 22 -11.63 4.11 8.62
N ASN A 23 -12.87 3.64 8.44
CA ASN A 23 -13.36 2.41 9.06
C ASN A 23 -12.61 1.15 8.58
N TYR A 24 -12.01 1.16 7.38
CA TYR A 24 -11.22 0.04 6.89
C TYR A 24 -9.70 0.13 7.17
N THR A 25 -9.22 1.20 7.81
CA THR A 25 -7.80 1.31 8.20
C THR A 25 -7.33 0.20 9.18
N PRO A 26 -8.14 -0.32 10.12
CA PRO A 26 -7.68 -1.41 10.99
C PRO A 26 -7.32 -2.68 10.19
N HIS A 27 -8.14 -3.06 9.21
CA HIS A 27 -7.91 -4.19 8.31
C HIS A 27 -6.62 -4.05 7.49
N MET A 28 -6.35 -2.83 7.02
CA MET A 28 -5.13 -2.49 6.30
C MET A 28 -3.89 -2.62 7.20
N ILE A 29 -3.96 -2.16 8.45
CA ILE A 29 -2.82 -2.22 9.37
C ILE A 29 -2.57 -3.66 9.84
N ALA A 30 -3.63 -4.42 10.08
CA ALA A 30 -3.55 -5.73 10.73
C ALA A 30 -2.67 -6.73 9.97
N ILE A 31 -2.67 -6.70 8.64
CA ILE A 31 -1.89 -7.64 7.81
C ILE A 31 -0.38 -7.44 7.92
N TYR A 32 0.07 -6.31 8.45
CA TYR A 32 1.49 -6.08 8.74
C TYR A 32 1.98 -6.82 9.99
N GLY A 33 1.06 -7.20 10.87
CA GLY A 33 1.32 -8.01 12.06
C GLY A 33 2.44 -7.45 12.95
N TRP A 34 3.23 -8.37 13.50
CA TRP A 34 4.28 -8.06 14.48
C TRP A 34 5.45 -7.25 13.89
N LYS A 35 5.72 -7.37 12.58
CA LYS A 35 6.81 -6.64 11.92
C LYS A 35 6.60 -5.12 12.03
N LEU A 36 5.36 -4.64 11.88
CA LEU A 36 5.05 -3.21 12.07
C LEU A 36 5.25 -2.75 13.51
N LEU A 37 4.89 -3.58 14.51
CA LEU A 37 5.06 -3.22 15.93
C LEU A 37 6.54 -2.98 16.28
N ILE A 38 7.44 -3.84 15.78
CA ILE A 38 8.89 -3.68 16.00
C ILE A 38 9.43 -2.48 15.25
N TYR A 39 9.02 -2.34 14.00
CA TYR A 39 9.53 -1.29 13.13
C TYR A 39 9.15 0.11 13.65
N MET A 40 7.94 0.28 14.19
CA MET A 40 7.50 1.54 14.79
C MET A 40 8.31 1.93 16.04
N ASP A 41 8.62 0.97 16.91
CA ASP A 41 9.48 1.22 18.07
C ASP A 41 10.90 1.67 17.68
N THR A 42 11.40 1.13 16.58
CA THR A 42 12.74 1.45 16.07
C THR A 42 12.77 2.87 15.50
N ILE A 43 11.74 3.28 14.75
CA ILE A 43 11.63 4.64 14.21
C ILE A 43 11.41 5.69 15.31
N GLU A 44 10.63 5.36 16.35
CA GLU A 44 10.41 6.28 17.47
C GLU A 44 11.62 6.40 18.42
N PHE A 45 12.75 5.74 18.13
CA PHE A 45 13.91 5.62 19.01
C PHE A 45 13.52 5.16 20.42
N ARG A 46 12.54 4.24 20.50
CA ARG A 46 12.07 3.61 21.72
C ARG A 46 12.26 2.09 21.63
N PRO A 47 13.51 1.61 21.41
CA PRO A 47 13.78 0.19 21.43
C PRO A 47 13.31 -0.38 22.78
N PHE A 48 12.84 -1.63 22.79
CA PHE A 48 12.37 -2.37 23.97
C PHE A 48 10.93 -2.10 24.45
N ARG A 49 10.16 -1.13 23.91
CA ARG A 49 8.77 -0.86 24.39
C ARG A 49 7.73 -1.89 23.94
N SER A 50 7.93 -2.49 22.77
CA SER A 50 7.05 -3.52 22.19
C SER A 50 7.56 -4.94 22.45
N ILE A 51 8.73 -5.11 23.06
CA ILE A 51 9.21 -6.43 23.51
C ILE A 51 8.25 -7.03 24.56
N PRO A 52 7.76 -6.27 25.57
CA PRO A 52 6.68 -6.74 26.44
C PRO A 52 5.37 -7.03 25.69
N LYS A 53 5.06 -6.29 24.61
CA LYS A 53 3.85 -6.53 23.79
C LYS A 53 3.95 -7.82 22.98
N LEU A 54 5.12 -8.12 22.43
CA LEU A 54 5.46 -9.38 21.75
C LEU A 54 5.48 -10.55 22.74
N ALA A 55 6.00 -10.35 23.95
CA ALA A 55 5.98 -11.37 25.00
C ALA A 55 4.57 -11.68 25.53
N ARG A 56 3.61 -10.77 25.34
CA ARG A 56 2.17 -10.95 25.61
C ARG A 56 1.37 -11.43 24.40
N LEU A 57 1.99 -11.60 23.22
CA LEU A 57 1.34 -12.35 22.16
C LEU A 57 1.21 -13.80 22.65
N PRO A 58 0.03 -14.41 22.50
CA PRO A 58 -0.21 -15.72 23.08
C PRO A 58 0.82 -16.72 22.56
N ARG A 59 1.68 -17.21 23.47
CA ARG A 59 2.67 -18.24 23.16
C ARG A 59 1.97 -19.59 23.26
N ARG A 60 1.99 -20.34 22.15
CA ARG A 60 1.50 -21.73 22.03
C ARG A 60 0.03 -21.91 22.43
N SER A 61 -0.86 -21.91 21.44
CA SER A 61 -1.99 -22.84 21.46
C SER A 61 -1.79 -23.80 20.30
N ASN A 62 -1.90 -25.11 20.56
CA ASN A 62 -1.87 -26.14 19.51
C ASN A 62 -3.14 -26.12 18.64
N ASP A 63 -4.11 -25.27 18.94
CA ASP A 63 -5.31 -25.07 18.13
C ASP A 63 -5.03 -24.08 16.99
N LYS A 64 -5.20 -24.55 15.75
CA LYS A 64 -5.30 -23.68 14.58
C LYS A 64 -6.50 -22.74 14.81
N ARG A 65 -6.22 -21.46 15.10
CA ARG A 65 -7.22 -20.43 15.41
C ARG A 65 -8.10 -20.06 14.22
N PHE A 66 -7.49 -20.07 13.04
CA PHE A 66 -8.15 -19.84 11.75
C PHE A 66 -7.30 -20.43 10.62
N ALA A 67 -7.85 -20.47 9.41
CA ALA A 67 -7.16 -21.01 8.25
C ALA A 67 -5.96 -20.13 7.87
N SER A 68 -4.75 -20.64 8.07
CA SER A 68 -3.52 -19.93 7.72
C SER A 68 -2.56 -20.80 6.93
N GLU A 69 -1.96 -20.23 5.89
CA GLU A 69 -0.88 -20.85 5.09
C GLU A 69 0.45 -20.19 5.49
N ASN A 70 1.48 -21.00 5.80
CA ASN A 70 2.83 -20.55 6.13
C ASN A 70 2.93 -19.54 7.30
N ASP A 71 2.00 -19.56 8.26
CA ASP A 71 2.22 -18.90 9.55
C ASP A 71 3.33 -19.65 10.29
N ASN A 72 4.34 -18.92 10.75
CA ASN A 72 5.55 -19.50 11.31
C ASN A 72 5.26 -20.41 12.52
N THR A 73 6.25 -21.21 12.96
CA THR A 73 6.12 -22.19 14.07
C THR A 73 5.57 -21.61 15.40
N CYS A 74 5.50 -20.28 15.53
CA CYS A 74 4.99 -19.59 16.71
C CYS A 74 3.63 -18.89 16.50
N HIS A 75 3.01 -18.99 15.32
CA HIS A 75 1.75 -18.31 14.95
C HIS A 75 1.74 -16.80 15.25
N CYS A 76 2.92 -16.17 15.17
CA CYS A 76 3.09 -14.77 15.54
C CYS A 76 2.42 -13.84 14.54
N ALA A 77 2.35 -14.24 13.26
CA ALA A 77 1.74 -13.41 12.23
C ALA A 77 0.23 -13.40 12.40
N GLY A 78 -0.40 -14.56 12.59
CA GLY A 78 -1.83 -14.65 12.83
C GLY A 78 -2.29 -14.02 14.15
N SER A 79 -1.51 -14.19 15.23
CA SER A 79 -1.83 -13.56 16.53
C SER A 79 -1.78 -12.03 16.47
N ALA A 80 -0.84 -11.47 15.70
CA ALA A 80 -0.75 -10.03 15.52
C ALA A 80 -1.88 -9.49 14.63
N LEU A 81 -2.27 -10.24 13.58
CA LEU A 81 -3.40 -9.93 12.73
C LEU A 81 -4.71 -9.83 13.53
N LEU A 82 -5.00 -10.80 14.40
CA LEU A 82 -6.16 -10.78 15.29
C LEU A 82 -6.16 -9.54 16.20
N ARG A 83 -5.02 -9.29 16.86
CA ARG A 83 -4.90 -8.18 17.80
C ARG A 83 -5.09 -6.81 17.15
N GLN A 84 -4.64 -6.65 15.91
CA GLN A 84 -4.67 -5.35 15.21
C GLN A 84 -5.95 -5.11 14.41
N SER A 85 -6.63 -6.16 13.93
CA SER A 85 -7.89 -6.05 13.19
C SER A 85 -9.07 -5.69 14.09
N VAL A 86 -8.97 -5.98 15.39
CA VAL A 86 -10.08 -5.85 16.36
C VAL A 86 -11.23 -6.83 16.03
N LEU A 87 -10.92 -7.88 15.26
CA LEU A 87 -11.83 -8.96 14.90
C LEU A 87 -11.62 -10.18 15.79
N THR A 88 -12.60 -11.07 15.82
CA THR A 88 -12.50 -12.37 16.51
C THR A 88 -11.80 -13.42 15.64
N GLU A 89 -11.50 -14.59 16.20
CA GLU A 89 -10.84 -15.67 15.45
C GLU A 89 -11.74 -16.19 14.31
N ASP A 90 -13.06 -16.27 14.54
CA ASP A 90 -14.05 -16.72 13.54
C ASP A 90 -14.25 -15.71 12.39
N ASP A 91 -13.91 -14.45 12.63
CA ASP A 91 -14.00 -13.38 11.64
C ASP A 91 -12.82 -13.42 10.64
N ILE A 92 -11.70 -14.06 10.98
CA ILE A 92 -10.57 -14.23 10.06
C ILE A 92 -10.76 -15.54 9.30
N VAL A 93 -11.30 -15.44 8.08
CA VAL A 93 -11.63 -16.61 7.27
C VAL A 93 -10.39 -17.30 6.72
N TYR A 94 -9.43 -16.52 6.23
CA TYR A 94 -8.22 -17.06 5.63
C TYR A 94 -7.09 -16.04 5.69
N ALA A 95 -5.86 -16.49 5.97
CA ALA A 95 -4.66 -15.70 5.77
C ALA A 95 -3.56 -16.54 5.11
N SER A 96 -2.84 -15.98 4.15
CA SER A 96 -1.63 -16.57 3.61
C SER A 96 -0.46 -15.68 3.95
N PHE A 97 0.60 -16.28 4.49
CA PHE A 97 1.90 -15.65 4.71
C PHE A 97 2.96 -16.23 3.78
N ALA A 98 2.55 -17.03 2.79
CA ALA A 98 3.42 -17.61 1.78
C ALA A 98 4.04 -16.52 0.91
N ALA A 99 5.27 -16.78 0.43
CA ALA A 99 5.84 -15.97 -0.63
C ALA A 99 5.10 -16.23 -1.95
N ILE A 100 4.88 -15.17 -2.73
CA ILE A 100 4.23 -15.20 -4.05
C ILE A 100 5.20 -14.55 -5.02
N GLU A 101 5.57 -15.25 -6.10
CA GLU A 101 6.54 -14.74 -7.09
C GLU A 101 7.87 -14.30 -6.44
N GLY A 102 8.30 -15.00 -5.39
CA GLY A 102 9.51 -14.67 -4.62
C GLY A 102 9.36 -13.47 -3.66
N GLN A 103 8.18 -12.85 -3.58
CA GLN A 103 7.88 -11.73 -2.68
C GLN A 103 7.09 -12.17 -1.45
N GLU A 104 7.47 -11.69 -0.26
CA GLU A 104 6.66 -11.86 0.96
C GLU A 104 5.46 -10.90 0.95
N VAL A 105 4.37 -11.32 0.30
CA VAL A 105 3.13 -10.54 0.22
C VAL A 105 1.99 -11.25 0.97
N PRO A 106 1.98 -11.20 2.33
CA PRO A 106 0.86 -11.71 3.09
C PRO A 106 -0.47 -11.10 2.68
N TYR A 107 -1.53 -11.90 2.63
CA TYR A 107 -2.88 -11.42 2.40
C TYR A 107 -3.87 -12.18 3.27
N ALA A 108 -5.01 -11.56 3.57
CA ALA A 108 -6.07 -12.16 4.35
C ALA A 108 -7.45 -11.81 3.83
N VAL A 109 -8.40 -12.72 4.06
CA VAL A 109 -9.84 -12.52 3.88
C VAL A 109 -10.46 -12.57 5.27
N MET A 110 -11.17 -11.50 5.61
CA MET A 110 -11.81 -11.29 6.91
C MET A 110 -13.28 -10.95 6.72
N VAL A 111 -14.10 -11.14 7.76
CA VAL A 111 -15.50 -10.74 7.81
C VAL A 111 -15.65 -9.71 8.92
N ASP A 112 -16.12 -8.52 8.57
CA ASP A 112 -16.48 -7.49 9.54
C ASP A 112 -18.01 -7.39 9.58
N HIS A 113 -18.61 -7.99 10.61
CA HIS A 113 -20.05 -7.98 10.83
C HIS A 113 -20.60 -6.59 11.18
N LYS A 114 -19.78 -5.70 11.77
CA LYS A 114 -20.19 -4.33 12.10
C LYS A 114 -20.29 -3.47 10.83
N LEU A 115 -19.36 -3.66 9.89
CA LEU A 115 -19.38 -3.02 8.57
C LEU A 115 -20.19 -3.81 7.54
N ARG A 116 -20.71 -5.00 7.89
CA ARG A 116 -21.36 -5.94 6.98
C ARG A 116 -20.57 -6.15 5.69
N SER A 117 -19.27 -6.42 5.84
CA SER A 117 -18.33 -6.52 4.72
C SER A 117 -17.45 -7.76 4.82
N VAL A 118 -17.21 -8.41 3.68
CA VAL A 118 -16.08 -9.31 3.48
C VAL A 118 -14.89 -8.46 3.03
N VAL A 119 -13.81 -8.45 3.82
CA VAL A 119 -12.65 -7.60 3.61
C VAL A 119 -11.46 -8.42 3.15
N PHE A 120 -10.95 -8.11 1.96
CA PHE A 120 -9.64 -8.59 1.51
C PHE A 120 -8.58 -7.55 1.82
N THR A 121 -7.49 -7.96 2.46
CA THR A 121 -6.32 -7.11 2.74
C THR A 121 -5.06 -7.79 2.23
N CYS A 122 -4.10 -6.97 1.81
CA CYS A 122 -2.82 -7.41 1.29
C CYS A 122 -1.73 -6.50 1.85
N ARG A 123 -0.67 -7.10 2.37
CA ARG A 123 0.43 -6.38 2.99
C ARG A 123 1.30 -5.75 1.92
N GLY A 124 1.56 -4.45 2.06
CA GLY A 124 2.61 -3.79 1.30
C GLY A 124 4.00 -4.04 1.88
N THR A 125 5.01 -3.72 1.08
CA THR A 125 6.42 -3.86 1.42
C THR A 125 6.80 -3.05 2.67
N LEU A 126 7.67 -3.61 3.54
CA LEU A 126 8.17 -2.95 4.76
C LEU A 126 9.61 -2.42 4.64
N SER A 127 10.31 -2.69 3.54
CA SER A 127 11.70 -2.29 3.34
C SER A 127 11.84 -1.31 2.16
N LEU A 128 12.74 -0.33 2.30
CA LEU A 128 13.01 0.66 1.26
C LEU A 128 13.67 0.05 0.00
N PRO A 129 14.61 -0.91 0.11
CA PRO A 129 15.15 -1.60 -1.07
C PRO A 129 14.08 -2.35 -1.85
N ASP A 130 13.23 -3.12 -1.16
CA ASP A 130 12.15 -3.89 -1.80
C ASP A 130 11.15 -2.93 -2.47
N LEU A 131 10.81 -1.82 -1.80
CA LEU A 131 9.97 -0.77 -2.35
C LEU A 131 10.57 -0.21 -3.66
N LEU A 132 11.87 0.05 -3.71
CA LEU A 132 12.55 0.57 -4.90
C LEU A 132 12.68 -0.47 -6.02
N THR A 133 12.83 -1.76 -5.70
CA THR A 133 12.86 -2.84 -6.70
C THR A 133 11.46 -3.12 -7.27
N ASP A 134 10.42 -3.04 -6.43
CA ASP A 134 9.02 -3.15 -6.83
C ASP A 134 8.59 -1.99 -7.75
N MET A 135 9.33 -0.88 -7.71
CA MET A 135 9.06 0.30 -8.51
C MET A 135 9.68 0.27 -9.90
N ILE A 136 10.41 -0.78 -10.32
CA ILE A 136 10.81 -0.88 -11.72
C ILE A 136 9.54 -1.06 -12.57
N ILE A 137 9.10 0.04 -13.20
CA ILE A 137 7.87 0.05 -13.98
C ILE A 137 8.14 -0.62 -15.33
N ASP A 138 7.55 -1.79 -15.48
CA ASP A 138 7.42 -2.53 -16.73
C ASP A 138 5.91 -2.70 -16.98
N PRO A 139 5.28 -1.93 -17.89
CA PRO A 139 3.86 -2.06 -18.16
C PRO A 139 3.54 -3.38 -18.89
N VAL A 140 2.57 -4.15 -18.38
CA VAL A 140 2.08 -5.38 -19.03
C VAL A 140 0.68 -5.17 -19.60
N PRO A 141 0.41 -5.57 -20.86
CA PRO A 141 -0.93 -5.47 -21.43
C PRO A 141 -1.90 -6.45 -20.75
N LEU A 142 -3.13 -5.98 -20.52
CA LEU A 142 -4.15 -6.75 -19.79
C LEU A 142 -5.06 -7.59 -20.69
N ASN A 143 -4.86 -7.62 -22.02
CA ASN A 143 -5.76 -8.30 -22.96
C ASN A 143 -6.00 -9.78 -22.61
N LYS A 144 -4.94 -10.51 -22.23
CA LYS A 144 -5.04 -11.94 -21.87
C LYS A 144 -5.80 -12.11 -20.55
N ALA A 145 -5.47 -11.31 -19.55
CA ALA A 145 -6.12 -11.32 -18.25
C ALA A 145 -7.60 -10.90 -18.34
N GLY A 146 -7.92 -9.93 -19.19
CA GLY A 146 -9.28 -9.49 -19.46
C GLY A 146 -10.15 -10.61 -20.00
N LYS A 147 -9.61 -11.40 -20.94
CA LYS A 147 -10.27 -12.61 -21.46
C LYS A 147 -10.40 -13.70 -20.40
N GLU A 148 -9.34 -13.94 -19.61
CA GLU A 148 -9.32 -14.95 -18.55
C GLU A 148 -10.35 -14.66 -17.44
N TRP A 149 -10.42 -13.40 -16.98
CA TRP A 149 -11.20 -12.99 -15.80
C TRP A 149 -12.47 -12.20 -16.13
N GLY A 150 -12.79 -12.00 -17.41
CA GLY A 150 -14.06 -11.40 -17.85
C GLY A 150 -14.17 -9.88 -17.66
N PHE A 151 -13.08 -9.14 -17.87
CA PHE A 151 -13.09 -7.66 -17.87
C PHE A 151 -12.51 -7.10 -19.19
N ASP A 152 -12.84 -5.84 -19.50
CA ASP A 152 -12.27 -5.14 -20.66
C ASP A 152 -10.80 -4.77 -20.39
N GLY A 153 -9.89 -5.64 -20.83
CA GLY A 153 -8.44 -5.44 -20.76
C GLY A 153 -7.82 -4.96 -22.09
N GLU A 154 -8.61 -4.65 -23.11
CA GLU A 154 -8.08 -4.32 -24.44
C GLU A 154 -7.49 -2.91 -24.48
N GLY A 155 -6.19 -2.84 -24.77
CA GLY A 155 -5.45 -1.57 -24.83
C GLY A 155 -5.17 -0.94 -23.46
N HIS A 156 -5.39 -1.70 -22.37
CA HIS A 156 -5.08 -1.28 -21.00
C HIS A 156 -3.84 -2.01 -20.48
N TYR A 157 -3.13 -1.34 -19.57
CA TYR A 157 -1.87 -1.80 -19.00
C TYR A 157 -1.89 -1.69 -17.49
N ALA A 158 -1.21 -2.63 -16.84
CA ALA A 158 -0.90 -2.56 -15.42
C ALA A 158 0.60 -2.69 -15.20
N HIS A 159 1.08 -2.31 -14.02
CA HIS A 159 2.45 -2.60 -13.61
C HIS A 159 2.67 -4.12 -13.53
N LYS A 160 3.68 -4.64 -14.23
CA LYS A 160 3.95 -6.09 -14.32
C LYS A 160 4.18 -6.75 -12.96
N GLY A 161 5.04 -6.16 -12.12
CA GLY A 161 5.31 -6.71 -10.78
C GLY A 161 4.04 -6.89 -9.94
N PHE A 162 3.21 -5.84 -9.86
CA PHE A 162 1.95 -5.88 -9.12
C PHE A 162 0.95 -6.84 -9.76
N PHE A 163 0.89 -6.87 -11.10
CA PHE A 163 0.00 -7.74 -11.85
C PHE A 163 0.30 -9.22 -11.64
N MET A 164 1.58 -9.62 -11.67
CA MET A 164 1.98 -11.02 -11.47
C MET A 164 1.51 -11.55 -10.10
N VAL A 165 1.77 -10.78 -9.04
CA VAL A 165 1.32 -11.14 -7.68
C VAL A 165 -0.20 -11.15 -7.59
N ALA A 166 -0.88 -10.14 -8.14
CA ALA A 166 -2.33 -10.06 -8.14
C ALA A 166 -2.99 -11.24 -8.88
N GLN A 167 -2.41 -11.67 -10.01
CA GLN A 167 -2.94 -12.79 -10.79
C GLN A 167 -2.86 -14.09 -10.01
N GLU A 168 -1.76 -14.34 -9.29
CA GLU A 168 -1.61 -15.51 -8.44
C GLU A 168 -2.57 -15.48 -7.25
N ILE A 169 -2.73 -14.34 -6.57
CA ILE A 169 -3.73 -14.18 -5.51
C ILE A 169 -5.15 -14.47 -6.04
N ARG A 170 -5.51 -13.93 -7.22
CA ARG A 170 -6.81 -14.16 -7.86
C ARG A 170 -7.07 -15.63 -8.14
N ARG A 171 -6.05 -16.38 -8.60
CA ARG A 171 -6.13 -17.83 -8.82
C ARG A 171 -6.34 -18.59 -7.51
N ARG A 172 -5.60 -18.25 -6.45
CA ARG A 172 -5.77 -18.88 -5.13
C ARG A 172 -7.16 -18.63 -4.54
N LEU A 173 -7.66 -17.39 -4.62
CA LEU A 173 -9.02 -17.04 -4.15
C LEU A 173 -10.11 -17.83 -4.90
N GLN A 174 -9.95 -18.00 -6.22
CA GLN A 174 -10.86 -18.81 -7.04
C GLN A 174 -10.79 -20.30 -6.69
N LYS A 175 -9.56 -20.85 -6.56
CA LYS A 175 -9.33 -22.27 -6.29
C LYS A 175 -9.96 -22.68 -4.96
N ASN A 176 -9.76 -21.85 -3.94
CA ASN A 176 -10.28 -22.10 -2.61
C ASN A 176 -11.77 -21.76 -2.45
N ARG A 177 -12.39 -21.11 -3.44
CA ARG A 177 -13.80 -20.66 -3.45
C ARG A 177 -14.20 -19.89 -2.18
N ILE A 178 -13.25 -19.20 -1.55
CA ILE A 178 -13.46 -18.52 -0.26
C ILE A 178 -14.52 -17.43 -0.42
N LEU A 179 -14.32 -16.53 -1.41
CA LEU A 179 -15.24 -15.41 -1.65
C LEU A 179 -16.61 -15.89 -2.13
N HIS A 180 -16.65 -16.91 -3.00
CA HIS A 180 -17.88 -17.52 -3.50
C HIS A 180 -18.72 -18.10 -2.36
N THR A 181 -18.09 -18.83 -1.45
CA THR A 181 -18.76 -19.47 -0.31
C THR A 181 -19.28 -18.42 0.67
N LEU A 182 -18.48 -17.42 1.02
CA LEU A 182 -18.89 -16.35 1.94
C LEU A 182 -20.05 -15.52 1.37
N LEU A 183 -19.97 -15.11 0.11
CA LEU A 183 -20.94 -14.19 -0.51
C LEU A 183 -22.12 -14.91 -1.18
N GLY A 184 -22.19 -16.24 -1.10
CA GLY A 184 -23.28 -17.04 -1.67
C GLY A 184 -23.36 -16.93 -3.19
N LYS A 185 -22.22 -16.89 -3.89
CA LYS A 185 -22.15 -16.79 -5.36
C LYS A 185 -21.54 -18.05 -5.97
N GLU A 186 -22.00 -18.41 -7.17
CA GLU A 186 -21.36 -19.48 -7.96
C GLU A 186 -20.05 -19.00 -8.60
N ALA A 187 -19.05 -19.88 -8.61
CA ALA A 187 -17.77 -19.63 -9.25
C ALA A 187 -17.91 -19.73 -10.78
N LYS A 188 -17.62 -18.66 -11.52
CA LYS A 188 -17.76 -18.63 -13.00
C LYS A 188 -16.64 -19.36 -13.72
N HIS A 189 -15.42 -19.35 -13.16
CA HIS A 189 -14.26 -20.02 -13.74
C HIS A 189 -14.00 -21.37 -13.07
N LYS A 190 -13.97 -22.45 -13.86
CA LYS A 190 -13.41 -23.75 -13.46
C LYS A 190 -11.89 -23.66 -13.58
N ILE A 191 -11.16 -23.88 -12.49
CA ILE A 191 -9.70 -24.02 -12.54
C ILE A 191 -9.39 -25.49 -12.80
N ASP A 192 -8.54 -25.76 -13.80
CA ASP A 192 -7.99 -27.10 -14.01
C ASP A 192 -7.30 -27.60 -12.75
N GLU A 193 -7.71 -28.77 -12.26
CA GLU A 193 -7.25 -29.38 -11.01
C GLU A 193 -5.73 -29.71 -10.99
N ALA A 194 -5.02 -29.49 -12.09
CA ALA A 194 -3.65 -29.95 -12.34
C ALA A 194 -2.52 -29.12 -11.70
N TRP A 195 -2.80 -27.99 -11.05
CA TRP A 195 -1.77 -27.24 -10.31
C TRP A 195 -1.57 -27.80 -8.90
N VAL A 196 -0.50 -28.61 -8.81
CA VAL A 196 0.26 -29.13 -7.66
C VAL A 196 -0.44 -29.00 -6.31
N GLU A 197 -0.75 -30.18 -5.77
CA GLU A 197 -1.00 -30.46 -4.37
C GLU A 197 0.08 -29.80 -3.50
N THR A 198 -0.19 -28.57 -3.01
CA THR A 198 0.54 -28.07 -1.84
C THR A 198 0.25 -29.06 -0.72
N GLN A 199 1.30 -29.59 -0.10
CA GLN A 199 1.26 -30.60 0.97
C GLN A 199 0.61 -30.09 2.28
N ASP A 200 -0.46 -29.30 2.22
CA ASP A 200 -1.26 -28.95 3.38
C ASP A 200 -2.68 -29.51 3.23
N PRO A 201 -2.93 -30.73 3.75
CA PRO A 201 -4.24 -31.35 3.77
C PRO A 201 -5.10 -30.64 4.84
N GLY A 202 -5.74 -29.52 4.50
CA GLY A 202 -6.35 -28.70 5.55
C GLY A 202 -7.39 -27.67 5.16
N HIS A 203 -8.19 -27.83 4.10
CA HIS A 203 -9.30 -26.90 3.87
C HIS A 203 -10.52 -27.48 3.15
N LYS A 204 -11.22 -28.42 3.79
CA LYS A 204 -12.64 -28.64 3.47
C LYS A 204 -13.47 -27.66 4.31
N SER A 205 -14.04 -26.67 3.62
CA SER A 205 -15.24 -25.89 3.96
C SER A 205 -16.19 -26.60 4.93
N LYS A 206 -15.95 -26.50 6.23
CA LYS A 206 -16.94 -26.86 7.25
C LYS A 206 -17.06 -25.63 8.15
N ASN A 207 -18.07 -24.81 7.87
CA ASN A 207 -18.55 -23.66 8.66
C ASN A 207 -17.93 -22.29 8.34
N LEU A 208 -17.86 -21.89 7.06
CA LEU A 208 -17.72 -20.47 6.74
C LEU A 208 -19.05 -19.74 7.02
N PRO A 209 -19.03 -18.51 7.56
CA PRO A 209 -20.25 -17.74 7.80
C PRO A 209 -20.93 -17.38 6.49
N ASN A 210 -22.27 -17.46 6.46
CA ASN A 210 -23.05 -16.97 5.33
C ASN A 210 -23.11 -15.43 5.38
N CYS A 211 -22.37 -14.79 4.48
CA CYS A 211 -22.27 -13.36 4.33
C CYS A 211 -23.01 -12.88 3.07
N ALA A 212 -24.05 -13.59 2.63
CA ALA A 212 -24.90 -13.13 1.54
C ALA A 212 -25.43 -11.71 1.81
N GLY A 213 -25.26 -10.81 0.85
CA GLY A 213 -25.63 -9.39 0.99
C GLY A 213 -24.63 -8.53 1.76
N TYR A 214 -23.44 -9.05 2.09
CA TYR A 214 -22.31 -8.23 2.57
C TYR A 214 -21.58 -7.60 1.39
N ASP A 215 -20.95 -6.45 1.63
CA ASP A 215 -20.09 -5.81 0.65
C ASP A 215 -18.75 -6.53 0.53
N LEU A 216 -18.19 -6.61 -0.67
CA LEU A 216 -16.80 -7.05 -0.87
C LEU A 216 -15.90 -5.81 -0.96
N VAL A 217 -15.01 -5.65 0.02
CA VAL A 217 -14.13 -4.47 0.12
C VAL A 217 -12.67 -4.90 0.17
N LEU A 218 -11.87 -4.37 -0.74
CA LEU A 218 -10.43 -4.58 -0.77
C LEU A 218 -9.74 -3.38 -0.10
N SER A 219 -9.12 -3.58 1.06
CA SER A 219 -8.50 -2.52 1.85
C SER A 219 -7.03 -2.85 2.09
N ALA A 220 -6.12 -2.12 1.44
CA ALA A 220 -4.70 -2.45 1.48
C ALA A 220 -3.79 -1.22 1.26
N HIS A 221 -2.56 -1.32 1.74
CA HIS A 221 -1.59 -0.22 1.80
C HIS A 221 -0.40 -0.41 0.86
N SER A 222 0.15 0.68 0.32
CA SER A 222 1.41 0.68 -0.44
C SER A 222 1.34 -0.31 -1.61
N LEU A 223 2.35 -1.17 -1.79
CA LEU A 223 2.33 -2.27 -2.76
C LEU A 223 1.03 -3.09 -2.70
N GLY A 224 0.57 -3.42 -1.48
CA GLY A 224 -0.67 -4.17 -1.28
C GLY A 224 -1.90 -3.44 -1.80
N GLY A 225 -1.92 -2.10 -1.76
CA GLY A 225 -2.97 -1.26 -2.35
C GLY A 225 -3.01 -1.35 -3.88
N ALA A 226 -1.85 -1.38 -4.54
CA ALA A 226 -1.77 -1.60 -5.98
C ALA A 226 -2.26 -3.01 -6.37
N ILE A 227 -1.80 -4.03 -5.65
CA ILE A 227 -2.22 -5.42 -5.84
C ILE A 227 -3.73 -5.56 -5.63
N ALA A 228 -4.28 -4.97 -4.56
CA ALA A 228 -5.70 -4.95 -4.27
C ALA A 228 -6.52 -4.31 -5.39
N ALA A 229 -6.06 -3.20 -5.97
CA ALA A 229 -6.73 -2.60 -7.12
C ALA A 229 -6.75 -3.54 -8.33
N ILE A 230 -5.65 -4.24 -8.63
CA ILE A 230 -5.59 -5.18 -9.75
C ILE A 230 -6.44 -6.44 -9.49
N VAL A 231 -6.40 -6.99 -8.27
CA VAL A 231 -7.28 -8.11 -7.84
C VAL A 231 -8.75 -7.69 -7.95
N GLY A 232 -9.10 -6.50 -7.49
CA GLY A 232 -10.45 -5.94 -7.58
C GLY A 232 -10.94 -5.88 -9.02
N LEU A 233 -10.10 -5.41 -9.96
CA LEU A 233 -10.40 -5.38 -11.39
C LEU A 233 -10.75 -6.78 -11.92
N MET A 234 -9.96 -7.79 -11.56
CA MET A 234 -10.19 -9.21 -11.94
C MET A 234 -11.39 -9.86 -11.25
N LEU A 235 -11.90 -9.28 -10.15
CA LEU A 235 -13.08 -9.77 -9.44
C LEU A 235 -14.38 -9.14 -9.95
N ARG A 236 -14.35 -8.00 -10.65
CA ARG A 236 -15.56 -7.25 -11.03
C ARG A 236 -16.55 -8.03 -11.89
N SER A 237 -16.08 -8.97 -12.70
CA SER A 237 -16.94 -9.81 -13.55
C SER A 237 -17.85 -10.74 -12.72
N GLU A 238 -17.40 -11.14 -11.53
CA GLU A 238 -18.11 -12.02 -10.58
C GLU A 238 -18.75 -11.22 -9.43
N PHE A 239 -18.08 -10.16 -9.00
CA PHE A 239 -18.47 -9.28 -7.90
C PHE A 239 -18.52 -7.81 -8.38
N PRO A 240 -19.55 -7.40 -9.16
CA PRO A 240 -19.60 -6.06 -9.77
C PRO A 240 -19.56 -4.88 -8.78
N ASN A 241 -20.04 -5.12 -7.56
CA ASN A 241 -20.12 -4.14 -6.48
C ASN A 241 -18.84 -4.08 -5.64
N VAL A 242 -17.79 -4.82 -5.99
CA VAL A 242 -16.51 -4.77 -5.28
C VAL A 242 -15.99 -3.34 -5.21
N LYS A 243 -15.57 -2.93 -4.01
CA LYS A 243 -14.94 -1.63 -3.73
C LYS A 243 -13.49 -1.84 -3.31
N CYS A 244 -12.64 -0.85 -3.56
CA CYS A 244 -11.25 -0.88 -3.15
C CYS A 244 -10.83 0.46 -2.52
N ILE A 245 -10.11 0.37 -1.41
CA ILE A 245 -9.44 1.48 -0.76
C ILE A 245 -7.94 1.17 -0.77
N ALA A 246 -7.22 1.83 -1.67
CA ALA A 246 -5.82 1.58 -1.97
C ALA A 246 -4.96 2.68 -1.32
N TYR A 247 -4.72 2.55 -0.01
CA TYR A 247 -4.04 3.57 0.79
C TYR A 247 -2.58 3.70 0.37
N SER A 248 -2.16 4.91 0.05
CA SER A 248 -0.76 5.21 -0.30
C SER A 248 -0.23 4.29 -1.40
N ALA A 249 -1.10 3.86 -2.31
CA ALA A 249 -0.72 2.99 -3.41
C ALA A 249 0.27 3.70 -4.37
N PRO A 250 1.25 2.98 -4.94
CA PRO A 250 2.17 3.52 -5.93
C PRO A 250 1.49 4.35 -7.03
N GLY A 251 2.13 5.43 -7.47
CA GLY A 251 1.66 6.31 -8.55
C GLY A 251 1.68 5.70 -9.96
N CYS A 252 1.84 4.38 -10.08
CA CYS A 252 2.16 3.70 -11.33
C CYS A 252 1.41 2.37 -11.54
N VAL A 253 0.17 2.24 -11.05
CA VAL A 253 -0.57 0.96 -11.06
C VAL A 253 -1.18 0.65 -12.42
N PHE A 254 -1.91 1.60 -13.00
CA PHE A 254 -2.65 1.43 -14.26
C PHE A 254 -2.27 2.51 -15.26
N ASP A 255 -2.47 2.24 -16.55
CA ASP A 255 -2.46 3.32 -17.54
C ASP A 255 -3.56 4.35 -17.25
N ARG A 256 -3.41 5.55 -17.82
CA ARG A 256 -4.33 6.68 -17.63
C ARG A 256 -5.81 6.35 -17.87
N LYS A 257 -6.13 5.59 -18.93
CA LYS A 257 -7.53 5.30 -19.29
C LYS A 257 -8.13 4.33 -18.28
N LEU A 258 -7.41 3.27 -17.93
CA LEU A 258 -7.87 2.29 -16.94
C LEU A 258 -7.97 2.91 -15.54
N ALA A 259 -7.02 3.75 -15.12
CA ALA A 259 -7.10 4.51 -13.88
C ALA A 259 -8.39 5.34 -13.80
N GLY A 260 -8.77 6.00 -14.91
CA GLY A 260 -10.03 6.74 -15.04
C GLY A 260 -11.27 5.85 -14.91
N LYS A 261 -11.30 4.68 -15.57
CA LYS A 261 -12.39 3.69 -15.46
C LYS A 261 -12.57 3.14 -14.03
N CYS A 262 -11.54 3.24 -13.19
CA CYS A 262 -11.58 2.76 -11.81
C CYS A 262 -12.15 3.77 -10.80
N LYS A 263 -12.45 5.02 -11.21
CA LYS A 263 -12.89 6.09 -10.29
C LYS A 263 -14.17 5.75 -9.50
N ASP A 264 -15.06 4.92 -10.04
CA ASP A 264 -16.35 4.58 -9.41
C ASP A 264 -16.25 3.58 -8.25
N TRP A 265 -15.13 2.86 -8.15
CA TRP A 265 -14.99 1.76 -7.21
C TRP A 265 -13.65 1.70 -6.48
N VAL A 266 -12.64 2.46 -6.92
CA VAL A 266 -11.36 2.61 -6.21
C VAL A 266 -11.20 4.03 -5.65
N ILE A 267 -10.84 4.11 -4.37
CA ILE A 267 -10.38 5.33 -3.71
C ILE A 267 -8.93 5.11 -3.28
N SER A 268 -8.03 6.02 -3.65
CA SER A 268 -6.61 6.00 -3.30
C SER A 268 -6.28 7.15 -2.37
N PRO A 269 -6.46 6.98 -1.04
CA PRO A 269 -6.10 7.99 -0.06
C PRO A 269 -4.59 8.00 0.20
N PHE A 270 -3.97 9.18 0.30
CA PHE A 270 -2.57 9.32 0.71
C PHE A 270 -2.36 10.57 1.58
N VAL A 271 -1.28 10.62 2.33
CA VAL A 271 -1.01 11.68 3.30
C VAL A 271 0.19 12.52 2.92
N GLY A 272 0.09 13.84 3.11
CA GLY A 272 1.23 14.75 3.10
C GLY A 272 2.04 14.68 1.81
N LYS A 273 3.35 14.42 1.93
CA LYS A 273 4.28 14.32 0.80
C LYS A 273 4.70 12.88 0.55
N ASP A 274 3.80 11.93 0.72
CA ASP A 274 4.06 10.50 0.51
C ASP A 274 4.76 10.27 -0.84
N MET A 275 6.01 9.77 -0.80
CA MET A 275 6.75 9.55 -2.04
C MET A 275 6.07 8.51 -2.93
N VAL A 276 5.48 7.47 -2.34
CA VAL A 276 5.00 6.28 -3.08
C VAL A 276 3.80 6.64 -3.92
N ALA A 277 2.89 7.45 -3.36
CA ALA A 277 1.74 7.96 -4.08
C ALA A 277 2.14 8.81 -5.32
N HIS A 278 3.32 9.44 -5.31
CA HIS A 278 3.82 10.27 -6.41
C HIS A 278 4.85 9.55 -7.31
N LEU A 279 5.11 8.25 -7.09
CA LEU A 279 6.07 7.50 -7.88
C LEU A 279 5.44 7.01 -9.19
N SER A 280 5.20 7.97 -10.07
CA SER A 280 4.95 7.69 -11.48
C SER A 280 6.24 7.32 -12.21
N TRP A 281 6.11 6.82 -13.45
CA TRP A 281 7.27 6.53 -14.30
C TRP A 281 8.21 7.73 -14.45
N GLY A 282 7.64 8.89 -14.79
CA GLY A 282 8.42 10.12 -14.97
C GLY A 282 9.16 10.51 -13.70
N SER A 283 8.51 10.42 -12.54
CA SER A 283 9.15 10.73 -11.26
C SER A 283 10.24 9.73 -10.88
N LEU A 284 10.03 8.44 -11.11
CA LEU A 284 11.03 7.42 -10.81
C LEU A 284 12.26 7.55 -11.71
N GLN A 285 12.08 7.76 -13.01
CA GLN A 285 13.22 7.97 -13.92
C GLN A 285 14.04 9.19 -13.52
N ARG A 286 13.37 10.28 -13.11
CA ARG A 286 14.07 11.44 -12.55
C ARG A 286 14.79 11.13 -11.25
N VAL A 287 14.20 10.35 -10.35
CA VAL A 287 14.87 9.93 -9.09
C VAL A 287 16.07 9.05 -9.39
N ARG A 288 15.94 8.08 -10.29
CA ARG A 288 17.00 7.18 -10.71
C ARG A 288 18.16 7.94 -11.36
N GLY A 289 17.86 8.79 -12.33
CA GLY A 289 18.85 9.66 -12.99
C GLY A 289 19.54 10.60 -12.00
N ARG A 290 18.79 11.26 -11.11
CA ARG A 290 19.36 12.12 -10.07
C ARG A 290 20.21 11.34 -9.06
N SER A 291 19.82 10.12 -8.72
CA SER A 291 20.59 9.28 -7.78
C SER A 291 21.92 8.86 -8.38
N LEU A 292 21.94 8.47 -9.65
CA LEU A 292 23.17 8.16 -10.38
C LEU A 292 24.05 9.40 -10.58
N ASP A 293 23.46 10.56 -10.91
CA ASP A 293 24.19 11.83 -10.99
C ASP A 293 24.81 12.20 -9.63
N MET A 294 24.05 12.09 -8.53
CA MET A 294 24.57 12.34 -7.19
C MET A 294 25.68 11.37 -6.79
N LEU A 295 25.57 10.08 -7.14
CA LEU A 295 26.62 9.10 -6.91
C LEU A 295 27.89 9.44 -7.69
N ARG A 296 27.75 9.80 -8.97
CA ARG A 296 28.85 10.24 -9.83
C ARG A 296 29.54 11.48 -9.28
N ARG A 297 28.78 12.42 -8.73
CA ARG A 297 29.26 13.73 -8.25
C ARG A 297 29.66 13.74 -6.78
N SER A 298 29.44 12.69 -6.01
CA SER A 298 29.77 12.70 -4.59
C SER A 298 31.28 12.83 -4.36
N LYS A 299 31.69 13.78 -3.52
CA LYS A 299 33.06 13.95 -3.00
C LYS A 299 33.40 12.95 -1.89
N THR A 300 32.40 12.22 -1.36
CA THR A 300 32.52 11.45 -0.11
C THR A 300 31.78 10.11 -0.14
N ASN A 301 32.10 9.23 0.81
CA ASN A 301 31.39 7.96 0.98
C ASN A 301 30.02 8.15 1.69
N LYS A 302 29.15 7.12 1.61
CA LYS A 302 27.76 7.16 2.11
C LYS A 302 27.65 7.62 3.58
N ALA A 303 28.59 7.24 4.44
CA ALA A 303 28.55 7.56 5.87
C ALA A 303 28.67 9.08 6.15
N LYS A 304 29.52 9.80 5.40
CA LYS A 304 29.75 11.24 5.57
C LYS A 304 28.58 12.08 5.05
N ILE A 305 27.88 11.58 4.03
CA ILE A 305 26.61 12.16 3.53
C ILE A 305 25.52 12.06 4.61
N PHE A 306 25.33 10.88 5.20
CA PHE A 306 24.36 10.69 6.29
C PHE A 306 24.67 11.56 7.51
N GLN A 307 25.95 11.68 7.89
CA GLN A 307 26.37 12.54 9.00
C GLN A 307 26.06 14.03 8.73
N THR A 308 26.23 14.49 7.49
CA THR A 308 25.98 15.88 7.10
C THR A 308 24.49 16.20 7.02
N MET A 309 23.68 15.28 6.49
CA MET A 309 22.21 15.39 6.53
C MET A 309 21.69 15.46 7.97
N TYR A 310 22.22 14.62 8.86
CA TYR A 310 21.86 14.63 10.28
C TYR A 310 22.22 15.97 10.96
N LYS A 311 23.35 16.58 10.59
CA LYS A 311 23.79 17.88 11.10
C LYS A 311 23.10 19.09 10.43
N LYS A 312 22.13 18.88 9.52
CA LYS A 312 21.51 19.93 8.69
C LYS A 312 22.53 20.78 7.90
N GLY A 313 23.68 20.18 7.55
CA GLY A 313 24.63 20.83 6.66
C GLY A 313 24.09 20.92 5.24
N ASP A 314 24.62 21.85 4.45
CA ASP A 314 24.30 21.99 3.03
C ASP A 314 24.88 20.80 2.23
N PRO A 315 24.06 19.90 1.66
CA PRO A 315 24.52 18.72 0.95
C PRO A 315 25.23 19.05 -0.37
N SER A 316 24.98 20.22 -0.97
CA SER A 316 25.59 20.63 -2.24
C SER A 316 27.12 20.70 -2.15
N LYS A 317 27.65 21.06 -0.98
CA LYS A 317 29.09 21.13 -0.70
C LYS A 317 29.78 19.76 -0.72
N LEU A 318 29.01 18.67 -0.65
CA LEU A 318 29.50 17.30 -0.75
C LEU A 318 29.51 16.78 -2.18
N LEU A 319 29.04 17.58 -3.14
CA LEU A 319 29.05 17.24 -4.56
C LEU A 319 30.10 18.07 -5.29
N TYR A 320 30.71 17.50 -6.33
CA TYR A 320 31.42 18.28 -7.34
C TYR A 320 30.42 19.10 -8.16
N ASP A 321 30.84 20.28 -8.61
CA ASP A 321 30.10 20.98 -9.66
C ASP A 321 30.06 20.13 -10.93
N HIS A 322 29.01 20.31 -11.74
CA HIS A 322 28.77 19.46 -12.91
C HIS A 322 29.95 19.42 -13.89
N HIS A 323 30.73 20.51 -13.97
CA HIS A 323 31.90 20.63 -14.84
C HIS A 323 33.22 20.24 -14.16
N GLU A 324 33.21 19.98 -12.85
CA GLU A 324 34.39 19.70 -12.03
C GLU A 324 34.42 18.26 -11.54
N VAL A 325 33.67 17.36 -12.16
CA VAL A 325 33.62 15.94 -11.78
C VAL A 325 34.91 15.24 -12.22
N PRO A 326 35.75 14.71 -11.31
CA PRO A 326 36.93 13.92 -11.68
C PRO A 326 36.63 12.83 -12.70
N ASP A 327 37.51 12.70 -13.69
CA ASP A 327 37.46 11.67 -14.71
C ASP A 327 38.09 10.38 -14.15
N THR A 328 37.24 9.44 -13.71
CA THR A 328 37.68 8.13 -13.21
C THR A 328 36.87 7.02 -13.89
N PRO A 329 37.44 5.80 -14.05
CA PRO A 329 36.75 4.68 -14.68
C PRO A 329 35.39 4.36 -14.06
N GLU A 330 35.25 4.45 -12.73
CA GLU A 330 33.99 4.20 -12.03
C GLU A 330 32.94 5.26 -12.33
N ARG A 331 33.36 6.53 -12.45
CA ARG A 331 32.46 7.65 -12.76
C ARG A 331 32.02 7.64 -14.22
N ASN A 332 32.90 7.20 -15.11
CA ASN A 332 32.59 7.01 -16.52
C ASN A 332 31.63 5.85 -16.73
N ALA A 333 31.79 4.75 -15.97
CA ALA A 333 30.81 3.66 -15.97
C ALA A 333 29.42 4.14 -15.52
N ILE A 334 29.34 4.97 -14.47
CA ILE A 334 28.06 5.59 -14.05
C ILE A 334 27.53 6.56 -15.10
N ALA A 335 28.39 7.34 -15.76
CA ALA A 335 27.99 8.25 -16.83
C ALA A 335 27.40 7.50 -18.03
N GLN A 336 28.03 6.39 -18.41
CA GLN A 336 27.53 5.50 -19.45
C GLN A 336 26.18 4.90 -19.06
N GLN A 337 26.02 4.42 -17.81
CA GLN A 337 24.72 3.95 -17.31
C GLN A 337 23.63 5.05 -17.37
N ILE A 338 23.97 6.31 -17.06
CA ILE A 338 23.02 7.43 -17.19
C ILE A 338 22.63 7.65 -18.67
N SER A 339 23.59 7.57 -19.60
CA SER A 339 23.32 7.71 -21.03
C SER A 339 22.48 6.56 -21.56
N GLU A 340 22.83 5.32 -21.21
CA GLU A 340 22.07 4.13 -21.56
C GLU A 340 20.65 4.18 -20.99
N LEU A 341 20.46 4.72 -19.78
CA LEU A 341 19.12 4.94 -19.21
C LEU A 341 18.33 6.03 -19.95
N ALA A 342 18.99 7.08 -20.40
CA ALA A 342 18.36 8.13 -21.20
C ALA A 342 18.01 7.64 -22.62
N GLU A 343 18.84 6.78 -23.21
CA GLU A 343 18.59 6.15 -24.51
C GLU A 343 17.53 5.05 -24.41
N SER A 344 17.58 4.23 -23.36
CA SER A 344 16.58 3.19 -23.11
C SER A 344 15.20 3.78 -22.94
N ALA A 345 15.09 4.99 -22.34
CA ALA A 345 13.86 5.78 -22.12
C ALA A 345 13.05 6.13 -23.39
N HIS A 346 13.56 5.79 -24.58
CA HIS A 346 12.91 6.06 -25.87
C HIS A 346 12.09 4.86 -26.42
N SER A 347 11.91 3.77 -25.66
CA SER A 347 11.18 2.60 -26.14
C SER A 347 9.66 2.83 -26.22
N LYS A 348 8.96 2.07 -27.09
CA LYS A 348 7.50 2.18 -27.30
C LYS A 348 6.66 1.96 -26.03
N PHE A 349 7.13 1.16 -25.07
CA PHE A 349 6.42 0.85 -23.83
C PHE A 349 6.59 1.93 -22.75
N GLU A 350 7.56 2.84 -22.87
CA GLU A 350 7.81 3.91 -21.89
C GLU A 350 6.97 5.18 -22.12
N ARG A 351 6.18 5.22 -23.19
CA ARG A 351 5.16 6.27 -23.39
C ARG A 351 3.86 6.01 -22.64
N ILE A 352 3.73 4.86 -21.99
CA ILE A 352 2.52 4.53 -21.25
C ILE A 352 2.60 5.22 -19.90
N GLU A 353 1.93 6.36 -19.79
CA GLU A 353 1.77 7.07 -18.52
C GLU A 353 0.98 6.20 -17.55
N MET A 354 1.63 5.83 -16.45
CA MET A 354 1.05 5.06 -15.36
C MET A 354 0.61 6.00 -14.24
N HIS A 355 -0.52 5.68 -13.61
CA HIS A 355 -1.20 6.52 -12.63
C HIS A 355 -1.67 5.71 -11.40
N ASN A 356 -2.04 6.42 -10.33
CA ASN A 356 -2.74 5.82 -9.20
C ASN A 356 -4.12 5.29 -9.63
N PRO A 357 -4.61 4.22 -9.02
CA PRO A 357 -5.89 3.64 -9.40
C PRO A 357 -7.08 4.48 -8.87
N GLY A 358 -8.01 4.83 -9.75
CA GLY A 358 -9.28 5.45 -9.37
C GLY A 358 -9.19 6.90 -8.87
N ARG A 359 -10.02 7.25 -7.87
CA ARG A 359 -10.09 8.61 -7.33
C ARG A 359 -9.03 8.81 -6.26
N VAL A 360 -8.23 9.87 -6.38
CA VAL A 360 -7.11 10.12 -5.48
C VAL A 360 -7.49 11.14 -4.41
N LEU A 361 -7.41 10.74 -3.14
CA LEU A 361 -7.79 11.56 -1.99
C LEU A 361 -6.53 11.98 -1.22
N HIS A 362 -6.19 13.26 -1.28
CA HIS A 362 -5.01 13.81 -0.60
C HIS A 362 -5.37 14.40 0.76
N PHE A 363 -4.75 13.88 1.82
CA PHE A 363 -4.72 14.50 3.14
C PHE A 363 -3.55 15.48 3.21
N ALA A 364 -3.77 16.71 2.75
CA ALA A 364 -2.78 17.76 2.64
C ALA A 364 -2.51 18.44 3.99
N LYS A 365 -1.23 18.67 4.31
CA LYS A 365 -0.85 19.42 5.52
C LYS A 365 -1.07 20.92 5.30
N VAL A 366 -2.01 21.51 6.02
CA VAL A 366 -2.37 22.93 5.88
C VAL A 366 -1.60 23.86 6.82
N SER A 367 -1.28 23.41 8.03
CA SER A 367 -0.55 24.26 8.99
C SER A 367 0.30 23.45 9.97
N THR A 368 1.22 24.14 10.63
CA THR A 368 2.01 23.58 11.72
C THR A 368 2.07 24.61 12.84
N SER A 369 1.48 24.28 13.99
CA SER A 369 1.51 25.11 15.19
C SER A 369 2.43 24.49 16.25
N ARG A 370 2.95 25.31 17.17
CA ARG A 370 3.67 24.83 18.35
C ARG A 370 2.67 24.58 19.47
N LYS A 371 2.74 23.39 20.09
CA LYS A 371 2.01 23.04 21.30
C LYS A 371 3.03 22.87 22.43
N GLY A 372 3.31 23.96 23.15
CA GLY A 372 4.38 24.02 24.16
C GLY A 372 5.80 24.07 23.56
N CYS A 373 6.82 23.82 24.38
CA CYS A 373 8.23 24.05 24.02
C CYS A 373 8.81 23.03 23.01
N LEU A 374 8.28 21.81 22.96
CA LEU A 374 8.88 20.69 22.20
C LEU A 374 7.96 20.01 21.20
N LYS A 375 6.63 20.21 21.28
CA LYS A 375 5.68 19.50 20.40
C LYS A 375 5.19 20.40 19.26
N ARG A 376 5.19 19.86 18.05
CA ARG A 376 4.58 20.49 16.87
C ARG A 376 3.27 19.77 16.59
N GLN A 377 2.17 20.52 16.54
CA GLN A 377 0.89 20.02 16.07
C GLN A 377 0.75 20.38 14.59
N ARG A 378 0.33 19.41 13.78
CA ARG A 378 0.14 19.59 12.34
C ARG A 378 -1.33 19.42 12.04
N LYS A 379 -1.90 20.35 11.29
CA LYS A 379 -3.29 20.25 10.82
C LYS A 379 -3.28 19.74 9.37
N TYR A 380 -4.21 18.84 9.08
CA TYR A 380 -4.39 18.23 7.78
C TYR A 380 -5.83 18.44 7.31
N GLU A 381 -6.02 18.60 6.01
CA GLU A 381 -7.34 18.72 5.38
C GLU A 381 -7.37 17.77 4.17
N ALA A 382 -8.54 17.21 3.88
CA ALA A 382 -8.72 16.27 2.79
C ALA A 382 -9.17 17.00 1.52
N THR A 383 -8.61 16.64 0.37
CA THR A 383 -8.86 17.24 -0.94
C THR A 383 -8.84 16.16 -2.02
N TRP A 384 -9.71 16.27 -3.03
CA TRP A 384 -9.56 15.43 -4.23
C TRP A 384 -8.46 16.02 -5.11
N VAL A 385 -7.60 15.15 -5.64
CA VAL A 385 -6.55 15.54 -6.59
C VAL A 385 -6.69 14.72 -7.87
N GLU A 386 -6.33 15.33 -9.00
CA GLU A 386 -6.32 14.61 -10.26
C GLU A 386 -5.04 13.80 -10.41
N ASN A 387 -5.17 12.65 -11.05
CA ASN A 387 -4.06 11.71 -11.26
C ASN A 387 -2.90 12.30 -12.08
N ASP A 388 -3.18 13.34 -12.88
CA ASP A 388 -2.16 14.04 -13.67
C ASP A 388 -1.28 14.95 -12.79
N ASP A 389 -1.80 15.42 -11.65
CA ASP A 389 -1.05 16.26 -10.70
C ASP A 389 -0.09 15.42 -9.83
N MET A 390 -0.26 14.10 -9.81
CA MET A 390 0.54 13.16 -9.01
C MET A 390 1.87 12.78 -9.66
N GLN A 391 2.15 13.30 -10.86
CA GLN A 391 3.31 12.90 -11.66
C GLN A 391 4.63 13.48 -11.15
N ASP A 392 4.61 14.43 -10.22
CA ASP A 392 5.80 15.08 -9.68
C ASP A 392 6.08 14.69 -8.23
N LEU A 393 7.27 14.12 -7.99
CA LEU A 393 7.76 13.81 -6.66
C LEU A 393 8.45 15.02 -6.01
N GLU A 394 7.91 15.48 -4.89
CA GLU A 394 8.57 16.47 -4.05
C GLU A 394 9.49 15.81 -3.00
N ILE A 395 10.80 16.03 -3.12
CA ILE A 395 11.78 15.48 -2.18
C ILE A 395 11.63 16.17 -0.82
N SER A 396 11.31 15.40 0.22
CA SER A 396 11.09 15.88 1.58
C SER A 396 11.61 14.89 2.60
N THR A 397 12.16 15.37 3.73
CA THR A 397 12.60 14.50 4.83
C THR A 397 11.46 13.71 5.49
N ARG A 398 10.20 14.07 5.21
CA ARG A 398 9.01 13.38 5.70
C ARG A 398 8.34 12.47 4.69
N MET A 399 8.79 12.43 3.44
CA MET A 399 8.08 11.69 2.38
C MET A 399 7.95 10.19 2.66
N LEU A 400 8.88 9.60 3.43
CA LEU A 400 8.79 8.22 3.93
C LEU A 400 7.92 8.11 5.19
N LEU A 401 7.96 9.10 6.07
CA LEU A 401 7.14 9.11 7.29
C LEU A 401 5.66 9.26 6.98
N ASP A 402 5.33 10.10 6.00
CA ASP A 402 3.98 10.32 5.52
C ASP A 402 3.40 9.08 4.81
N HIS A 403 4.26 8.10 4.44
CA HIS A 403 3.89 6.82 3.83
C HIS A 403 3.58 5.71 4.84
N PHE A 404 3.98 5.79 6.11
CA PHE A 404 3.80 4.64 7.01
C PHE A 404 2.32 4.37 7.34
N PRO A 405 1.87 3.09 7.35
CA PRO A 405 0.45 2.75 7.41
C PRO A 405 -0.23 3.22 8.71
N ASN A 406 0.48 3.21 9.84
CA ASN A 406 -0.02 3.73 11.11
C ASN A 406 -0.18 5.26 11.07
N TYR A 407 0.74 5.97 10.42
CA TYR A 407 0.66 7.41 10.29
C TYR A 407 -0.46 7.81 9.33
N VAL A 408 -0.62 7.08 8.22
CA VAL A 408 -1.74 7.22 7.29
C VAL A 408 -3.06 7.05 8.03
N ALA A 409 -3.24 5.95 8.75
CA ALA A 409 -4.45 5.70 9.52
C ALA A 409 -4.72 6.76 10.61
N TYR A 410 -3.67 7.21 11.31
CA TYR A 410 -3.78 8.27 12.31
C TYR A 410 -4.30 9.58 11.70
N ILE A 411 -3.70 10.03 10.60
CA ILE A 411 -4.12 11.28 9.95
C ILE A 411 -5.54 11.17 9.39
N ILE A 412 -5.88 10.06 8.74
CA ILE A 412 -7.24 9.81 8.25
C ILE A 412 -8.24 9.90 9.41
N ASN A 413 -7.95 9.28 10.56
CA ASN A 413 -8.80 9.33 11.73
C ASN A 413 -8.95 10.75 12.28
N GLU A 414 -7.86 11.50 12.44
CA GLU A 414 -7.92 12.86 12.98
C GLU A 414 -8.71 13.80 12.06
N VAL A 415 -8.46 13.75 10.75
CA VAL A 415 -9.22 14.56 9.78
C VAL A 415 -10.70 14.15 9.78
N THR A 416 -11.01 12.86 9.82
CA THR A 416 -12.41 12.40 9.88
C THR A 416 -13.12 12.94 11.12
N ARG A 417 -12.48 12.95 12.29
CA ARG A 417 -13.05 13.51 13.52
C ARG A 417 -13.26 15.01 13.45
N GLU A 418 -12.36 15.73 12.78
CA GLU A 418 -12.57 17.18 12.54
C GLU A 418 -13.77 17.42 11.62
N TYR A 419 -13.98 16.57 10.62
CA TYR A 419 -15.07 16.70 9.64
C TYR A 419 -16.42 16.15 10.12
N VAL A 420 -16.45 15.29 11.14
CA VAL A 420 -17.67 14.69 11.70
C VAL A 420 -17.90 15.25 13.11
N PRO A 421 -18.74 16.29 13.29
CA PRO A 421 -18.90 17.00 14.57
C PRO A 421 -19.31 16.10 15.74
N GLU A 422 -20.13 15.08 15.47
CA GLU A 422 -20.62 14.10 16.44
C GLU A 422 -19.49 13.27 17.08
N GLU A 423 -18.38 13.06 16.37
CA GLU A 423 -17.26 12.22 16.81
C GLU A 423 -16.12 13.02 17.45
N ARG A 424 -16.23 14.36 17.53
CA ARG A 424 -15.24 15.22 18.19
C ARG A 424 -15.11 14.94 19.70
N ASN A 425 -16.20 14.53 20.34
CA ASN A 425 -16.28 14.34 21.79
C ASN A 425 -16.16 12.86 22.25
N ILE A 426 -16.05 11.91 21.32
CA ILE A 426 -15.88 10.49 21.67
C ILE A 426 -14.41 10.25 22.03
N SER A 427 -14.17 9.76 23.26
CA SER A 427 -12.85 9.46 23.82
C SER A 427 -12.07 8.42 23.00
N GLN A 428 -10.75 8.53 22.99
CA GLN A 428 -9.76 7.85 22.13
C GLN A 428 -9.65 6.30 22.27
N VAL A 429 -10.74 5.53 22.12
CA VAL A 429 -10.69 4.11 22.50
C VAL A 429 -10.10 3.18 21.41
N SER A 430 -10.12 3.52 20.13
CA SER A 430 -9.71 2.56 19.06
C SER A 430 -8.31 2.75 18.47
N VAL A 431 -7.71 3.95 18.56
CA VAL A 431 -6.38 4.22 17.93
C VAL A 431 -5.24 4.24 18.96
N GLN A 432 -5.54 4.30 20.27
CA GLN A 432 -4.51 4.33 21.32
C GLN A 432 -3.61 3.08 21.33
N ASN A 433 -4.08 1.93 20.84
CA ASN A 433 -3.29 0.70 20.78
C ASN A 433 -2.07 0.77 19.83
N PHE A 434 -1.98 1.79 18.97
CA PHE A 434 -0.86 1.97 18.04
C PHE A 434 0.19 2.99 18.51
N HIS A 435 -0.06 3.75 19.58
CA HIS A 435 0.86 4.78 20.08
C HIS A 435 1.23 4.69 21.57
N SER A 436 0.62 3.79 22.35
CA SER A 436 0.98 3.55 23.76
C SER A 436 2.05 2.49 23.90
#